data_AF-A0A818B3H1-F1
#
_entry.id   AF-A0A818B3H1-F1
#
_cell.length_a   1.000
_cell.length_b   1.000
_cell.length_c   1.000
_cell.angle_alpha   90.00
_cell.angle_beta   90.00
_cell.angle_gamma   90.00
#
_symmetry.space_group_name_H-M   'P 1'
#
loop_
_entity.id
_entity.type
_entity.pdbx_description
1 polymer ?
#
loop_
_entity_poly.entity_id
_entity_poly.type
_entity_poly.pdbx_seq_one_letter_code
_entity_poly.pdbx_strand_id
1 'polypeptide(L)'
;MPKLNKRRSIGRIYVQKRWYDKTVLSENDSESEREDITSDKYDKSEFIRFTDKMKVDDIGDLFELIKNKIGLKLVSVLLYMTLRYFGINWLECDEFFKKINGLKTETANKWANIFLSGSFNEFISEAKAYAAERCAAKAADFDAFELTKFIDEQFYMLTDLKKDPDDSLIRSVQSCRLDLRRWGARFESNSQRPYFEGHERQDVVQHRTHFLQYFLPRKDSYYLISEGSQPKWRVPTDGTPTILIFHDESTFRSGEVSAKRWLYGDQAPFYSKGRGRSNMLSDFLVMHPSGPFFYLSPSEYEKALEKYPDLDEEQDIDYRERSASASMNVGSDSYFDNSTILSQFERLFKLLYFKKCFNNHKIEIIVDNARTHSARAYTLFDFGKGISARCPVDQLEWVGDKGTTQSLSCYFQKGHNRGKSKGLYQIAVELKCNPSPKAQLSQLHQLLAHHPAFQNVILLSLHHNLRKQLF
;
A
#
# COMPACT_ATOMS: atom_id res chain seq x y z
N MET A 1 4.43 20.41 -47.06
CA MET A 1 4.98 19.04 -46.97
C MET A 1 6.18 18.91 -47.89
N PRO A 2 7.43 18.82 -47.39
CA PRO A 2 8.57 18.46 -48.22
C PRO A 2 8.69 16.94 -48.30
N LYS A 3 8.77 16.42 -49.53
CA LYS A 3 8.93 15.00 -49.86
C LYS A 3 10.28 14.45 -49.39
N LEU A 4 10.33 13.89 -48.19
CA LEU A 4 11.36 12.95 -47.74
C LEU A 4 10.90 11.54 -48.09
N ASN A 5 11.29 10.98 -49.26
CA ASN A 5 11.46 9.53 -49.48
C ASN A 5 11.77 9.18 -50.94
N LYS A 6 12.96 9.54 -51.40
CA LYS A 6 13.61 8.83 -52.52
C LYS A 6 15.04 8.36 -52.20
N ARG A 7 15.76 9.05 -51.31
CA ARG A 7 17.12 8.64 -50.90
C ARG A 7 17.14 7.46 -49.91
N ARG A 8 16.14 7.31 -49.03
CA ARG A 8 16.07 6.19 -48.05
C ARG A 8 15.71 4.83 -48.69
N SER A 9 14.91 4.82 -49.75
CA SER A 9 14.56 3.58 -50.47
C SER A 9 15.70 3.08 -51.35
N ILE A 10 16.44 3.98 -52.00
CA ILE A 10 17.62 3.62 -52.81
C ILE A 10 18.72 3.01 -51.93
N GLY A 11 18.95 3.56 -50.73
CA GLY A 11 19.91 3.00 -49.78
C GLY A 11 19.56 1.58 -49.31
N ARG A 12 18.28 1.28 -49.05
CA ARG A 12 17.82 -0.07 -48.67
C ARG A 12 17.99 -1.09 -49.80
N ILE A 13 17.66 -0.71 -51.04
CA ILE A 13 17.79 -1.61 -52.21
C ILE A 13 19.25 -1.94 -52.49
N TYR A 14 20.18 -0.98 -52.35
CA TYR A 14 21.61 -1.23 -52.54
C TYR A 14 22.24 -2.07 -51.42
N VAL A 15 21.78 -1.92 -50.18
CA VAL A 15 22.23 -2.78 -49.07
C VAL A 15 21.67 -4.20 -49.21
N GLN A 16 20.42 -4.37 -49.64
CA GLN A 16 19.83 -5.70 -49.85
C GLN A 16 20.45 -6.44 -51.05
N LYS A 17 20.67 -5.76 -52.19
CA LYS A 17 21.34 -6.36 -53.37
C LYS A 17 22.78 -6.79 -53.08
N ARG A 18 23.56 -5.96 -52.38
CA ARG A 18 24.99 -6.23 -52.15
C ARG A 18 25.25 -7.39 -51.18
N TRP A 19 24.26 -7.75 -50.35
CA TRP A 19 24.34 -8.89 -49.43
C TRP A 19 23.73 -10.18 -50.01
N TYR A 20 22.84 -10.11 -51.01
CA TYR A 20 22.22 -11.28 -51.66
C TYR A 20 22.89 -11.72 -52.98
N ASP A 21 23.58 -10.84 -53.72
CA ASP A 21 24.18 -11.16 -55.03
C ASP A 21 25.39 -12.14 -54.98
N LYS A 22 25.66 -12.80 -53.84
CA LYS A 22 26.70 -13.85 -53.72
C LYS A 22 26.17 -15.28 -53.67
N THR A 23 24.86 -15.49 -53.76
CA THR A 23 24.26 -16.83 -53.76
C THR A 23 23.15 -16.91 -54.80
N VAL A 24 23.50 -17.36 -56.00
CA VAL A 24 22.53 -17.89 -56.97
C VAL A 24 22.88 -19.36 -57.17
N LEU A 25 22.11 -20.24 -56.53
CA LEU A 25 21.82 -21.58 -57.04
C LEU A 25 20.30 -21.72 -57.13
N SER A 26 19.90 -22.35 -58.23
CA SER A 26 18.55 -22.45 -58.80
C SER A 26 17.56 -23.21 -57.94
N GLU A 27 16.28 -22.84 -58.09
CA GLU A 27 15.11 -23.62 -57.70
C GLU A 27 15.11 -24.99 -58.40
N ASN A 28 15.38 -26.05 -57.64
CA ASN A 28 14.64 -27.32 -57.65
C ASN A 28 15.30 -28.32 -56.68
N ASP A 29 14.44 -29.17 -56.13
CA ASP A 29 14.69 -30.38 -55.35
C ASP A 29 14.67 -30.29 -53.81
N SER A 30 13.85 -31.21 -53.33
CA SER A 30 13.35 -31.48 -52.00
C SER A 30 14.33 -32.30 -51.15
N GLU A 31 14.14 -32.17 -49.84
CA GLU A 31 14.56 -33.07 -48.76
C GLU A 31 16.05 -33.13 -48.38
N SER A 32 16.24 -32.81 -47.09
CA SER A 32 17.37 -33.11 -46.21
C SER A 32 18.77 -32.68 -46.66
N GLU A 33 19.25 -31.57 -46.12
CA GLU A 33 20.67 -31.42 -45.81
C GLU A 33 20.87 -30.36 -44.71
N ARG A 34 21.48 -30.78 -43.59
CA ARG A 34 22.12 -29.86 -42.66
C ARG A 34 23.33 -29.30 -43.40
N GLU A 35 23.24 -28.06 -43.89
CA GLU A 35 24.39 -27.39 -44.47
C GLU A 35 25.47 -27.18 -43.40
N ASP A 36 26.53 -27.98 -43.52
CA ASP A 36 27.80 -27.79 -42.86
C ASP A 36 28.44 -26.49 -43.41
N ILE A 37 28.32 -25.40 -42.64
CA ILE A 37 28.92 -24.09 -42.96
C ILE A 37 30.44 -24.15 -42.70
N THR A 38 31.16 -24.97 -43.44
CA THR A 38 32.62 -25.07 -43.38
C THR A 38 33.33 -24.97 -44.73
N SER A 39 32.64 -24.67 -45.83
CA SER A 39 33.26 -24.57 -47.16
C SER A 39 33.20 -23.19 -47.81
N ASP A 40 33.64 -22.15 -47.10
CA ASP A 40 34.08 -20.92 -47.76
C ASP A 40 35.40 -21.20 -48.52
N LYS A 41 35.30 -21.65 -49.77
CA LYS A 41 36.44 -21.74 -50.70
C LYS A 41 36.83 -20.34 -51.17
N TYR A 42 37.62 -19.63 -50.36
CA TYR A 42 38.32 -18.42 -50.77
C TYR A 42 39.76 -18.72 -51.22
N ASP A 43 40.16 -18.01 -52.28
CA ASP A 43 41.49 -18.07 -52.88
C ASP A 43 42.59 -17.74 -51.85
N LYS A 44 43.61 -18.60 -51.76
CA LYS A 44 44.62 -18.64 -50.70
C LYS A 44 45.81 -17.70 -50.94
N SER A 45 45.70 -16.70 -51.81
CA SER A 45 46.77 -15.73 -52.01
C SER A 45 46.79 -14.69 -50.87
N GLU A 46 47.81 -14.78 -50.01
CA GLU A 46 48.17 -13.84 -48.92
C GLU A 46 47.00 -13.31 -48.06
N PHE A 47 46.39 -14.19 -47.28
CA PHE A 47 45.45 -13.78 -46.23
C PHE A 47 46.23 -13.24 -45.02
N ILE A 48 46.41 -11.91 -44.97
CA ILE A 48 46.92 -11.24 -43.76
C ILE A 48 45.78 -11.24 -42.74
N ARG A 49 45.96 -11.88 -41.57
CA ARG A 49 44.92 -11.92 -40.55
C ARG A 49 44.61 -10.51 -40.06
N PHE A 50 43.33 -10.22 -39.82
CA PHE A 50 42.91 -8.92 -39.30
C PHE A 50 43.65 -8.51 -38.02
N THR A 51 43.91 -9.50 -37.15
CA THR A 51 44.69 -9.34 -35.92
C THR A 51 46.14 -8.94 -36.14
N ASP A 52 46.69 -9.16 -37.33
CA ASP A 52 48.10 -8.91 -37.63
C ASP A 52 48.31 -7.45 -38.10
N LYS A 53 47.23 -6.76 -38.53
CA LYS A 53 47.28 -5.36 -38.97
C LYS A 53 46.84 -4.36 -37.92
N MET A 54 46.15 -4.81 -36.89
CA MET A 54 45.63 -3.94 -35.83
C MET A 54 46.24 -4.31 -34.48
N LYS A 55 46.69 -3.29 -33.75
CA LYS A 55 47.11 -3.43 -32.35
C LYS A 55 45.87 -3.71 -31.52
N VAL A 56 45.64 -4.99 -31.23
CA VAL A 56 44.47 -5.46 -30.48
C VAL A 56 44.36 -4.78 -29.13
N ASP A 57 45.49 -4.47 -28.49
CA ASP A 57 45.55 -3.78 -27.20
C ASP A 57 44.97 -2.36 -27.27
N ASP A 58 45.34 -1.57 -28.30
CA ASP A 58 44.82 -0.21 -28.49
C ASP A 58 43.28 -0.21 -28.71
N ILE A 59 42.76 -1.24 -29.39
CA ILE A 59 41.32 -1.41 -29.58
C ILE A 59 40.66 -1.90 -28.31
N GLY A 60 41.32 -2.78 -27.54
CA GLY A 60 40.86 -3.24 -26.24
C GLY A 60 40.69 -2.08 -25.26
N ASP A 61 41.67 -1.17 -25.20
CA ASP A 61 41.61 0.03 -24.36
C ASP A 61 40.50 0.99 -24.80
N LEU A 62 40.38 1.23 -26.11
CA LEU A 62 39.29 2.04 -26.67
C LEU A 62 37.92 1.38 -26.42
N PHE A 63 37.85 0.06 -26.54
CA PHE A 63 36.65 -0.72 -26.29
C PHE A 63 36.23 -0.61 -24.83
N GLU A 64 37.14 -0.74 -23.88
CA GLU A 64 36.85 -0.59 -22.45
C GLU A 64 36.40 0.84 -22.11
N LEU A 65 37.04 1.85 -22.72
CA LEU A 65 36.66 3.25 -22.56
C LEU A 65 35.22 3.52 -23.06
N ILE A 66 34.87 2.96 -24.22
CA ILE A 66 33.55 3.14 -24.85
C ILE A 66 32.50 2.27 -24.15
N LYS A 67 32.86 1.04 -23.73
CA LYS A 67 32.02 0.12 -22.95
C LYS A 67 31.49 0.79 -21.69
N ASN A 68 32.31 1.58 -21.00
CA ASN A 68 31.89 2.34 -19.82
C ASN A 68 30.89 3.47 -20.14
N LYS A 69 30.88 3.99 -21.37
CA LYS A 69 30.00 5.09 -21.79
C LYS A 69 28.68 4.61 -22.41
N ILE A 70 28.72 3.59 -23.26
CA ILE A 70 27.55 3.14 -24.05
C ILE A 70 27.14 1.68 -23.82
N GLY A 71 27.86 0.96 -22.97
CA GLY A 71 27.54 -0.40 -22.51
C GLY A 71 28.10 -1.49 -23.43
N LEU A 72 28.63 -2.56 -22.80
CA LEU A 72 29.30 -3.70 -23.45
C LEU A 72 28.55 -4.23 -24.68
N LYS A 73 27.23 -4.42 -24.53
CA LYS A 73 26.37 -4.99 -25.55
C LYS A 73 26.33 -4.17 -26.84
N LEU A 74 26.14 -2.85 -26.76
CA LEU A 74 26.02 -2.02 -27.95
C LEU A 74 27.34 -1.93 -28.70
N VAL A 75 28.45 -1.82 -27.97
CA VAL A 75 29.79 -1.78 -28.56
C VAL A 75 30.12 -3.12 -29.22
N SER A 76 29.85 -4.25 -28.56
CA SER A 76 30.10 -5.56 -29.14
C SER A 76 29.28 -5.79 -30.41
N VAL A 77 28.02 -5.37 -30.44
CA VAL A 77 27.15 -5.54 -31.63
C VAL A 77 27.61 -4.65 -32.78
N LEU A 78 27.91 -3.38 -32.52
CA LEU A 78 28.42 -2.47 -33.55
C LEU A 78 29.77 -2.93 -34.10
N LEU A 79 30.66 -3.39 -33.22
CA LEU A 79 31.96 -3.90 -33.61
C LEU A 79 31.82 -5.20 -34.40
N TYR A 80 30.88 -6.07 -34.01
CA TYR A 80 30.59 -7.30 -34.76
C TYR A 80 30.08 -6.97 -36.16
N MET A 81 29.08 -6.08 -36.26
CA MET A 81 28.56 -5.62 -37.55
C MET A 81 29.65 -5.00 -38.42
N THR A 82 30.59 -4.27 -37.81
CA THR A 82 31.72 -3.65 -38.51
C THR A 82 32.71 -4.69 -39.02
N LEU A 83 33.11 -5.66 -38.18
CA LEU A 83 34.02 -6.75 -38.57
C LEU A 83 33.42 -7.59 -39.69
N ARG A 84 32.12 -7.92 -39.60
CA ARG A 84 31.41 -8.64 -40.67
C ARG A 84 31.31 -7.83 -41.95
N TYR A 85 31.11 -6.51 -41.87
CA TYR A 85 31.13 -5.63 -43.05
C TYR A 85 32.48 -5.65 -43.78
N PHE A 86 33.59 -5.79 -43.05
CA PHE A 86 34.93 -5.94 -43.62
C PHE A 86 35.27 -7.37 -44.05
N GLY A 87 34.31 -8.31 -44.01
CA GLY A 87 34.51 -9.68 -44.46
C GLY A 87 35.30 -10.56 -43.48
N ILE A 88 35.44 -10.14 -42.22
CA ILE A 88 36.10 -10.95 -41.19
C ILE A 88 35.25 -12.19 -40.89
N ASN A 89 35.87 -13.36 -40.96
CA ASN A 89 35.18 -14.64 -40.77
C ASN A 89 34.74 -14.81 -39.31
N TRP A 90 33.86 -15.78 -39.07
CA TRP A 90 33.19 -15.92 -37.78
C TRP A 90 34.15 -16.35 -36.67
N LEU A 91 35.10 -17.23 -36.99
CA LEU A 91 36.12 -17.72 -36.05
C LEU A 91 37.04 -16.58 -35.60
N GLU A 92 37.49 -15.74 -36.53
CA GLU A 92 38.33 -14.58 -36.23
C GLU A 92 37.61 -13.52 -35.40
N CYS A 93 36.31 -13.29 -35.66
CA CYS A 93 35.49 -12.46 -34.79
C CYS A 93 35.45 -13.00 -33.36
N ASP A 94 35.31 -14.32 -33.19
CA ASP A 94 35.21 -14.93 -31.86
C ASP A 94 36.50 -14.89 -31.07
N GLU A 95 37.62 -15.17 -31.71
CA GLU A 95 38.93 -14.98 -31.11
C GLU A 95 39.17 -13.51 -30.73
N PHE A 96 38.75 -12.58 -31.59
CA PHE A 96 38.88 -11.15 -31.34
C PHE A 96 38.01 -10.69 -30.16
N PHE A 97 36.72 -11.08 -30.11
CA PHE A 97 35.82 -10.73 -29.01
C PHE A 97 36.27 -11.31 -27.67
N LYS A 98 36.82 -12.54 -27.67
CA LYS A 98 37.42 -13.13 -26.47
C LYS A 98 38.59 -12.30 -25.94
N LYS A 99 39.47 -11.81 -26.82
CA LYS A 99 40.65 -11.00 -26.45
C LYS A 99 40.27 -9.65 -25.82
N ILE A 100 39.20 -9.02 -26.29
CA ILE A 100 38.74 -7.71 -25.77
C ILE A 100 37.65 -7.83 -24.71
N ASN A 101 37.37 -9.04 -24.20
CA ASN A 101 36.31 -9.32 -23.24
C ASN A 101 34.92 -8.80 -23.67
N GLY A 102 34.61 -8.99 -24.96
CA GLY A 102 33.33 -8.65 -25.57
C GLY A 102 32.29 -9.77 -25.48
N LEU A 103 31.08 -9.53 -26.02
CA LEU A 103 30.06 -10.59 -26.15
C LEU A 103 30.56 -11.74 -27.03
N LYS A 104 30.10 -12.97 -26.74
CA LYS A 104 30.24 -14.10 -27.65
C LYS A 104 29.74 -13.71 -29.05
N THR A 105 30.45 -14.13 -30.08
CA THR A 105 30.16 -13.74 -31.47
C THR A 105 28.76 -14.15 -31.90
N GLU A 106 28.30 -15.32 -31.43
CA GLU A 106 26.93 -15.78 -31.62
C GLU A 106 25.90 -14.79 -31.05
N THR A 107 26.11 -14.33 -29.82
CA THR A 107 25.23 -13.35 -29.17
C THR A 107 25.26 -12.03 -29.91
N ALA A 108 26.44 -11.53 -30.30
CA ALA A 108 26.58 -10.29 -31.05
C ALA A 108 25.90 -10.36 -32.44
N ASN A 109 26.01 -11.50 -33.13
CA ASN A 109 25.33 -11.77 -34.40
C ASN A 109 23.82 -11.70 -34.29
N LYS A 110 23.24 -12.35 -33.28
CA LYS A 110 21.79 -12.35 -33.09
C LYS A 110 21.26 -10.94 -32.79
N TRP A 111 21.96 -10.19 -31.95
CA TRP A 111 21.62 -8.78 -31.71
C TRP A 111 21.79 -7.90 -32.96
N ALA A 112 22.81 -8.16 -33.78
CA ALA A 112 22.97 -7.49 -35.07
C ALA A 112 21.80 -7.79 -36.01
N ASN A 113 21.33 -9.04 -36.06
CA ASN A 113 20.18 -9.43 -36.88
C ASN A 113 18.87 -8.78 -36.39
N ILE A 114 18.63 -8.72 -35.08
CA ILE A 114 17.47 -7.99 -34.49
C ILE A 114 17.55 -6.48 -34.80
N PHE A 115 18.77 -5.92 -34.81
CA PHE A 115 18.99 -4.51 -35.13
C PHE A 115 18.77 -4.22 -36.62
N LEU A 116 19.21 -5.12 -37.50
CA LEU A 116 19.10 -5.01 -38.95
C LEU A 116 17.69 -5.31 -39.46
N SER A 117 16.94 -6.22 -38.80
CA SER A 117 15.57 -6.57 -39.17
C SER A 117 14.53 -5.49 -38.82
N GLY A 118 14.91 -4.50 -38.00
CA GLY A 118 13.99 -3.48 -37.49
C GLY A 118 13.13 -3.92 -36.31
N SER A 119 13.15 -5.22 -35.97
CA SER A 119 12.43 -5.84 -34.84
C SER A 119 12.86 -5.28 -33.48
N PHE A 120 14.03 -4.64 -33.39
CA PHE A 120 14.46 -3.95 -32.18
C PHE A 120 13.52 -2.81 -31.75
N ASN A 121 12.95 -2.06 -32.70
CA ASN A 121 12.04 -0.95 -32.35
C ASN A 121 10.70 -1.47 -31.85
N GLU A 122 10.20 -2.57 -32.44
CA GLU A 122 8.98 -3.25 -32.00
C GLU A 122 9.16 -3.82 -30.60
N PHE A 123 10.26 -4.53 -30.36
CA PHE A 123 10.64 -5.06 -29.04
C PHE A 123 10.71 -3.96 -27.95
N ILE A 124 11.35 -2.83 -28.25
CA ILE A 124 11.42 -1.69 -27.32
C ILE A 124 10.03 -1.06 -27.12
N SER A 125 9.20 -1.00 -28.16
CA SER A 125 7.84 -0.47 -28.08
C SER A 125 6.95 -1.35 -27.19
N GLU A 126 7.05 -2.67 -27.30
CA GLU A 126 6.33 -3.63 -26.46
C GLU A 126 6.77 -3.56 -25.00
N ALA A 127 8.08 -3.54 -24.73
CA ALA A 127 8.60 -3.38 -23.37
C ALA A 127 8.15 -2.06 -22.73
N LYS A 128 8.08 -0.99 -23.52
CA LYS A 128 7.56 0.31 -23.07
C LYS A 128 6.06 0.26 -22.79
N ALA A 129 5.27 -0.40 -23.64
CA ALA A 129 3.83 -0.57 -23.44
C ALA A 129 3.52 -1.40 -22.19
N TYR A 130 4.22 -2.52 -22.01
CA TYR A 130 4.14 -3.35 -20.80
C TYR A 130 4.44 -2.53 -19.54
N ALA A 131 5.54 -1.78 -19.53
CA ALA A 131 5.89 -0.93 -18.39
C ALA A 131 4.82 0.12 -18.09
N ALA A 132 4.28 0.78 -19.12
CA ALA A 132 3.23 1.78 -18.95
C ALA A 132 1.94 1.19 -18.37
N GLU A 133 1.50 0.03 -18.86
CA GLU A 133 0.34 -0.70 -18.34
C GLU A 133 0.54 -1.10 -16.87
N ARG A 134 1.68 -1.70 -16.55
CA ARG A 134 2.00 -2.16 -15.19
C ARG A 134 2.15 -1.00 -14.20
N CYS A 135 2.72 0.13 -14.61
CA CYS A 135 2.77 1.35 -13.79
C CYS A 135 1.36 1.93 -13.52
N ALA A 136 0.42 1.76 -14.45
CA ALA A 136 -0.96 2.21 -14.31
C ALA A 136 -1.85 1.21 -13.54
N ALA A 137 -1.35 0.04 -13.19
CA ALA A 137 -2.13 -0.96 -12.46
C ALA A 137 -2.39 -0.55 -10.99
N LYS A 138 -3.60 -0.83 -10.49
CA LYS A 138 -4.00 -0.55 -9.10
C LYS A 138 -3.21 -1.35 -8.05
N ALA A 139 -2.64 -2.49 -8.45
CA ALA A 139 -1.81 -3.33 -7.59
C ALA A 139 -0.52 -2.63 -7.17
N ALA A 140 0.00 -1.74 -8.03
CA ALA A 140 1.17 -0.90 -7.77
C ALA A 140 2.42 -1.68 -7.32
N ASP A 141 2.54 -2.95 -7.73
CA ASP A 141 3.61 -3.90 -7.39
C ASP A 141 4.74 -3.93 -8.42
N PHE A 142 4.58 -3.25 -9.56
CA PHE A 142 5.56 -3.20 -10.63
C PHE A 142 6.90 -2.62 -10.19
N ASP A 143 7.97 -3.35 -10.49
CA ASP A 143 9.34 -2.90 -10.32
C ASP A 143 10.19 -3.12 -11.59
N ALA A 144 11.43 -2.63 -11.54
CA ALA A 144 12.33 -2.75 -12.68
C ALA A 144 12.78 -4.22 -12.92
N PHE A 145 12.63 -5.11 -11.96
CA PHE A 145 12.96 -6.52 -12.11
C PHE A 145 11.86 -7.26 -12.89
N GLU A 146 10.59 -6.92 -12.70
CA GLU A 146 9.51 -7.39 -13.58
C GLU A 146 9.78 -7.03 -15.05
N LEU A 147 10.22 -5.79 -15.31
CA LEU A 147 10.61 -5.38 -16.67
C LEU A 147 11.81 -6.20 -17.20
N THR A 148 12.79 -6.54 -16.36
CA THR A 148 13.90 -7.40 -16.80
C THR A 148 13.43 -8.79 -17.21
N LYS A 149 12.49 -9.39 -16.46
CA LYS A 149 11.90 -10.70 -16.80
C LYS A 149 11.15 -10.65 -18.11
N PHE A 150 10.29 -9.63 -18.29
CA PHE A 150 9.56 -9.45 -19.54
C PHE A 150 10.50 -9.35 -20.75
N ILE A 151 11.53 -8.50 -20.66
CA ILE A 151 12.51 -8.31 -21.74
C ILE A 151 13.27 -9.60 -22.06
N ASP A 152 13.60 -10.37 -21.02
CA ASP A 152 14.28 -11.66 -21.14
C ASP A 152 13.41 -12.69 -21.88
N GLU A 153 12.17 -12.87 -21.43
CA GLU A 153 11.20 -13.78 -22.06
C GLU A 153 10.94 -13.42 -23.53
N GLN A 154 10.70 -12.13 -23.81
CA GLN A 154 10.47 -11.66 -25.18
C GLN A 154 11.70 -11.86 -26.07
N PHE A 155 12.91 -11.72 -25.54
CA PHE A 155 14.12 -11.95 -26.32
C PHE A 155 14.24 -13.41 -26.76
N TYR A 156 14.09 -14.37 -25.84
CA TYR A 156 14.19 -15.79 -26.19
C TYR A 156 13.04 -16.23 -27.12
N MET A 157 11.84 -15.66 -26.95
CA MET A 157 10.71 -15.88 -27.85
C MET A 157 10.99 -15.40 -29.28
N LEU A 158 11.52 -14.18 -29.44
CA LEU A 158 11.79 -13.60 -30.75
C LEU A 158 13.00 -14.21 -31.47
N THR A 159 13.91 -14.82 -30.71
CA THR A 159 15.15 -15.41 -31.25
C THR A 159 15.10 -16.92 -31.41
N ASP A 160 14.02 -17.56 -30.96
CA ASP A 160 13.85 -19.02 -30.89
C ASP A 160 15.02 -19.74 -30.19
N LEU A 161 15.62 -19.07 -29.21
CA LEU A 161 16.71 -19.64 -28.42
C LEU A 161 16.19 -20.32 -27.17
N LYS A 162 16.86 -21.40 -26.80
CA LYS A 162 16.69 -22.01 -25.48
C LYS A 162 17.53 -21.25 -24.47
N LYS A 163 16.89 -20.78 -23.41
CA LYS A 163 17.57 -20.19 -22.25
C LYS A 163 18.22 -21.29 -21.42
N ASP A 164 19.51 -21.14 -21.12
CA ASP A 164 20.19 -21.98 -20.15
C ASP A 164 19.75 -21.59 -18.72
N PRO A 165 19.47 -22.54 -17.81
CA PRO A 165 19.16 -22.23 -16.41
C PRO A 165 20.19 -21.33 -15.71
N ASP A 166 21.46 -21.41 -16.11
CA ASP A 166 22.55 -20.65 -15.51
C ASP A 166 22.77 -19.27 -16.17
N ASP A 167 22.04 -18.96 -17.25
CA ASP A 167 22.16 -17.68 -17.94
C ASP A 167 21.57 -16.52 -17.12
N SER A 168 22.37 -15.46 -16.98
CA SER A 168 21.90 -14.19 -16.44
C SER A 168 20.85 -13.55 -17.35
N LEU A 169 19.97 -12.73 -16.76
CA LEU A 169 18.96 -11.99 -17.52
C LEU A 169 19.57 -11.12 -18.64
N ILE A 170 18.90 -11.09 -19.80
CA ILE A 170 19.32 -10.34 -20.99
C ILE A 170 19.53 -8.84 -20.73
N ARG A 171 18.82 -8.28 -19.74
CA ARG A 171 19.06 -6.94 -19.20
C ARG A 171 19.16 -6.97 -17.68
N SER A 172 20.05 -6.14 -17.17
CA SER A 172 20.16 -5.88 -15.73
C SER A 172 19.03 -4.96 -15.23
N VAL A 173 18.69 -5.09 -13.95
CA VAL A 173 17.69 -4.23 -13.28
C VAL A 173 18.07 -2.76 -13.39
N GLN A 174 19.37 -2.44 -13.28
CA GLN A 174 19.89 -1.08 -13.40
C GLN A 174 19.62 -0.50 -14.81
N SER A 175 19.78 -1.32 -15.85
CA SER A 175 19.50 -0.89 -17.23
C SER A 175 18.00 -0.60 -17.42
N CYS A 176 17.13 -1.49 -16.93
CA CYS A 176 15.69 -1.30 -16.99
C CYS A 176 15.22 -0.06 -16.21
N ARG A 177 15.85 0.29 -15.07
CA ARG A 177 15.58 1.56 -14.37
C ARG A 177 15.91 2.79 -15.23
N LEU A 178 16.99 2.74 -16.00
CA LEU A 178 17.35 3.81 -16.92
C LEU A 178 16.37 3.89 -18.09
N ASP A 179 15.93 2.75 -18.63
CA ASP A 179 14.92 2.71 -19.70
C ASP A 179 13.61 3.32 -19.23
N LEU A 180 13.11 2.93 -18.05
CA LEU A 180 11.90 3.49 -17.44
C LEU A 180 11.97 5.02 -17.37
N ARG A 181 13.08 5.57 -16.88
CA ARG A 181 13.29 7.03 -16.85
C ARG A 181 13.31 7.65 -18.25
N ARG A 182 14.01 7.03 -19.20
CA ARG A 182 14.06 7.49 -20.61
C ARG A 182 12.69 7.46 -21.27
N TRP A 183 11.83 6.54 -20.88
CA TRP A 183 10.46 6.43 -21.36
C TRP A 183 9.49 7.40 -20.67
N GLY A 184 9.96 8.18 -19.70
CA GLY A 184 9.17 9.19 -18.99
C GLY A 184 8.55 8.70 -17.69
N ALA A 185 8.92 7.50 -17.20
CA ALA A 185 8.49 7.03 -15.90
C ALA A 185 9.29 7.69 -14.76
N ARG A 186 8.61 8.01 -13.66
CA ARG A 186 9.20 8.62 -12.46
C ARG A 186 9.07 7.64 -11.29
N PHE A 187 10.09 7.56 -10.44
CA PHE A 187 10.05 6.75 -9.23
C PHE A 187 9.79 7.66 -8.02
N GLU A 188 8.53 7.74 -7.60
CA GLU A 188 8.06 8.73 -6.63
C GLU A 188 7.39 8.08 -5.42
N SER A 189 7.27 8.86 -4.34
CA SER A 189 6.51 8.46 -3.16
C SER A 189 5.02 8.37 -3.47
N ASN A 190 4.37 7.38 -2.87
CA ASN A 190 2.95 7.14 -3.04
C ASN A 190 2.14 8.11 -2.15
N SER A 191 2.12 9.39 -2.55
CA SER A 191 1.51 10.49 -1.78
C SER A 191 0.01 10.66 -2.02
N GLN A 192 -0.52 10.17 -3.14
CA GLN A 192 -1.95 10.27 -3.46
C GLN A 192 -2.74 9.19 -2.71
N ARG A 193 -3.12 9.51 -1.47
CA ARG A 193 -4.05 8.69 -0.69
C ARG A 193 -5.49 9.14 -0.96
N PRO A 194 -6.47 8.21 -1.05
CA PRO A 194 -7.90 8.53 -1.26
C PRO A 194 -8.50 9.51 -0.25
N TYR A 195 -7.86 9.71 0.91
CA TYR A 195 -8.42 10.43 2.05
C TYR A 195 -8.20 11.95 2.02
N PHE A 196 -7.40 12.48 1.08
CA PHE A 196 -7.11 13.93 1.06
C PHE A 196 -8.21 14.78 0.39
N GLU A 197 -9.08 14.18 -0.42
CA GLU A 197 -10.20 14.87 -1.07
C GLU A 197 -11.31 15.18 -0.06
N GLY A 198 -11.20 16.32 0.62
CA GLY A 198 -12.20 16.80 1.57
C GLY A 198 -11.65 17.66 2.70
N HIS A 199 -10.34 17.63 2.93
CA HIS A 199 -9.68 18.37 4.02
C HIS A 199 -9.86 19.89 3.90
N GLU A 200 -9.96 20.40 2.67
CA GLU A 200 -10.09 21.83 2.38
C GLU A 200 -11.55 22.28 2.17
N ARG A 201 -12.53 21.41 2.44
CA ARG A 201 -13.93 21.82 2.51
C ARG A 201 -14.10 22.85 3.62
N GLN A 202 -14.90 23.89 3.36
CA GLN A 202 -15.09 24.99 4.30
C GLN A 202 -15.56 24.52 5.69
N ASP A 203 -16.47 23.54 5.76
CA ASP A 203 -16.95 23.00 7.04
C ASP A 203 -15.85 22.25 7.82
N VAL A 204 -14.96 21.55 7.12
CA VAL A 204 -13.81 20.85 7.72
C VAL A 204 -12.76 21.84 8.21
N VAL A 205 -12.46 22.88 7.42
CA VAL A 205 -11.52 23.94 7.79
C VAL A 205 -12.02 24.70 9.03
N GLN A 206 -13.33 25.01 9.09
CA GLN A 206 -13.95 25.63 10.27
C GLN A 206 -13.82 24.74 11.51
N HIS A 207 -14.12 23.44 11.39
CA HIS A 207 -13.98 22.50 12.51
C HIS A 207 -12.53 22.39 13.00
N ARG A 208 -11.55 22.30 12.09
CA ARG A 208 -10.11 22.31 12.43
C ARG A 208 -9.71 23.61 13.14
N THR A 209 -10.24 24.74 12.71
CA THR A 209 -9.99 26.05 13.35
C THR A 209 -10.52 26.06 14.79
N HIS A 210 -11.75 25.58 15.01
CA HIS A 210 -12.34 25.47 16.35
C HIS A 210 -11.53 24.53 17.24
N PHE A 211 -11.12 23.37 16.71
CA PHE A 211 -10.27 22.42 17.44
C PHE A 211 -8.97 23.09 17.92
N LEU A 212 -8.29 23.85 17.06
CA LEU A 212 -7.08 24.59 17.44
C LEU A 212 -7.36 25.70 18.48
N GLN A 213 -8.52 26.36 18.39
CA GLN A 213 -8.93 27.39 19.36
C GLN A 213 -9.12 26.81 20.78
N TYR A 214 -9.43 25.52 20.91
CA TYR A 214 -9.49 24.86 22.22
C TYR A 214 -8.09 24.66 22.83
N PHE A 215 -7.13 24.13 22.06
CA PHE A 215 -5.83 23.73 22.59
C PHE A 215 -4.81 24.87 22.69
N LEU A 216 -4.75 25.77 21.70
CA LEU A 216 -3.71 26.79 21.63
C LEU A 216 -3.67 27.75 22.84
N PRO A 217 -4.80 28.25 23.37
CA PRO A 217 -4.80 29.09 24.56
C PRO A 217 -4.35 28.35 25.84
N ARG A 218 -4.45 27.01 25.83
CA ARG A 218 -4.14 26.14 26.98
C ARG A 218 -2.79 25.45 26.87
N LYS A 219 -1.97 25.82 25.88
CA LYS A 219 -0.66 25.19 25.63
C LYS A 219 0.22 25.10 26.88
N ASP A 220 0.11 26.07 27.79
CA ASP A 220 0.93 26.18 29.00
C ASP A 220 0.43 25.27 30.14
N SER A 221 -0.73 24.63 29.97
CA SER A 221 -1.24 23.57 30.87
C SER A 221 -0.76 22.17 30.46
N TYR A 222 -0.15 22.00 29.29
CA TYR A 222 0.25 20.69 28.75
C TYR A 222 1.77 20.48 28.80
N TYR A 223 2.17 19.21 28.88
CA TYR A 223 3.55 18.84 28.58
C TYR A 223 3.77 18.95 27.07
N LEU A 224 4.86 19.58 26.65
CA LEU A 224 5.19 19.73 25.23
C LEU A 224 6.66 19.42 24.99
N ILE A 225 7.01 19.01 23.77
CA ILE A 225 8.41 18.80 23.38
C ILE A 225 8.87 20.04 22.61
N SER A 226 10.03 20.59 22.97
CA SER A 226 10.63 21.69 22.25
C SER A 226 11.08 21.26 20.85
N GLU A 227 10.84 22.10 19.85
CA GLU A 227 11.41 21.93 18.53
C GLU A 227 12.94 22.14 18.55
N GLY A 228 13.66 21.44 17.67
CA GLY A 228 15.11 21.57 17.51
C GLY A 228 15.85 20.23 17.42
N SER A 229 17.16 20.29 17.20
CA SER A 229 18.03 19.11 17.11
C SER A 229 18.20 18.33 18.41
N GLN A 230 17.81 18.92 19.54
CA GLN A 230 17.85 18.33 20.88
C GLN A 230 16.52 18.59 21.59
N PRO A 231 15.47 17.82 21.30
CA PRO A 231 14.14 18.01 21.87
C PRO A 231 14.16 17.83 23.39
N LYS A 232 13.53 18.76 24.12
CA LYS A 232 13.40 18.74 25.58
C LYS A 232 11.95 18.90 25.99
N TRP A 233 11.57 18.25 27.08
CA TRP A 233 10.26 18.44 27.70
C TRP A 233 10.12 19.86 28.27
N ARG A 234 9.01 20.50 27.93
CA ARG A 234 8.48 21.69 28.57
C ARG A 234 7.38 21.23 29.51
N VAL A 235 7.53 21.57 30.78
CA VAL A 235 6.57 21.22 31.84
C VAL A 235 5.48 22.30 31.89
N PRO A 236 4.22 21.94 32.18
CA PRO A 236 3.15 22.90 32.41
C PRO A 236 3.54 23.99 33.41
N THR A 237 3.22 25.24 33.10
CA THR A 237 3.49 26.40 33.98
C THR A 237 2.22 27.00 34.58
N ASP A 238 1.04 26.61 34.09
CA ASP A 238 -0.24 27.13 34.54
C ASP A 238 -1.05 26.11 35.36
N GLY A 239 -1.73 26.62 36.39
CA GLY A 239 -2.81 25.97 37.13
C GLY A 239 -2.65 24.46 37.37
N THR A 240 -3.66 23.69 36.95
CA THR A 240 -3.68 22.22 37.06
C THR A 240 -3.03 21.59 35.82
N PRO A 241 -1.87 20.91 35.96
CA PRO A 241 -1.22 20.20 34.87
C PRO A 241 -2.20 19.24 34.16
N THR A 242 -2.19 19.24 32.84
CA THR A 242 -3.05 18.39 32.01
C THR A 242 -2.21 17.46 31.15
N ILE A 243 -2.54 16.17 31.19
CA ILE A 243 -1.92 15.14 30.35
C ILE A 243 -2.82 14.91 29.14
N LEU A 244 -2.24 15.00 27.95
CA LEU A 244 -2.90 14.59 26.71
C LEU A 244 -2.60 13.11 26.47
N ILE A 245 -3.65 12.33 26.25
CA ILE A 245 -3.58 10.96 25.75
C ILE A 245 -4.20 10.95 24.36
N PHE A 246 -3.50 10.39 23.38
CA PHE A 246 -3.99 10.22 22.02
C PHE A 246 -4.27 8.75 21.79
N HIS A 247 -5.38 8.44 21.15
CA HIS A 247 -5.75 7.08 20.80
C HIS A 247 -6.09 6.99 19.32
N ASP A 248 -5.62 5.92 18.69
CA ASP A 248 -5.83 5.62 17.28
C ASP A 248 -5.67 4.12 17.04
N GLU A 249 -6.27 3.64 15.94
CA GLU A 249 -6.13 2.27 15.47
C GLU A 249 -5.42 2.22 14.11
N SER A 250 -4.47 1.30 13.98
CA SER A 250 -3.70 1.10 12.76
C SER A 250 -3.76 -0.35 12.31
N THR A 251 -4.13 -0.55 11.04
CA THR A 251 -4.09 -1.87 10.39
C THR A 251 -2.79 -2.02 9.62
N PHE A 252 -1.98 -3.00 9.99
CA PHE A 252 -0.77 -3.40 9.29
C PHE A 252 -1.09 -4.61 8.40
N ARG A 253 -0.72 -4.57 7.12
CA ARG A 253 -0.96 -5.71 6.20
C ARG A 253 0.33 -6.32 5.68
N SER A 254 0.37 -7.66 5.59
CA SER A 254 1.46 -8.35 4.90
C SER A 254 1.43 -8.01 3.40
N GLY A 255 2.58 -7.73 2.80
CA GLY A 255 2.65 -7.34 1.39
C GLY A 255 2.09 -5.95 1.12
N GLU A 256 2.19 -5.03 2.10
CA GLU A 256 1.96 -3.61 1.84
C GLU A 256 2.82 -3.14 0.67
N VAL A 257 2.16 -2.40 -0.23
CA VAL A 257 2.79 -1.87 -1.43
C VAL A 257 3.94 -0.95 -1.03
N SER A 258 5.07 -1.08 -1.73
CA SER A 258 6.23 -0.21 -1.53
C SER A 258 5.80 1.26 -1.47
N ALA A 259 6.34 2.00 -0.48
CA ALA A 259 6.08 3.43 -0.29
C ALA A 259 6.48 4.28 -1.52
N LYS A 260 7.23 3.70 -2.45
CA LYS A 260 7.60 4.28 -3.75
C LYS A 260 7.25 3.33 -4.88
N ARG A 261 6.79 3.88 -6.00
CA ARG A 261 6.47 3.11 -7.22
C ARG A 261 6.90 3.87 -8.47
N TRP A 262 6.99 3.13 -9.57
CA TRP A 262 7.12 3.74 -10.89
C TRP A 262 5.76 4.25 -11.35
N LEU A 263 5.73 5.53 -11.75
CA LEU A 263 4.57 6.23 -12.29
C LEU A 263 4.88 6.59 -13.73
N TYR A 264 3.88 6.45 -14.60
CA TYR A 264 4.01 6.80 -16.01
C TYR A 264 3.10 7.98 -16.33
N GLY A 265 3.68 9.11 -16.78
CA GLY A 265 2.95 10.36 -16.96
C GLY A 265 2.47 10.99 -15.64
N ASP A 266 1.33 11.68 -15.68
CA ASP A 266 0.70 12.32 -14.52
C ASP A 266 -0.42 11.47 -13.90
N GLN A 267 -0.60 10.24 -14.38
CA GLN A 267 -1.59 9.31 -13.83
C GLN A 267 -0.99 8.59 -12.62
N ALA A 268 -1.50 8.92 -11.43
CA ALA A 268 -1.22 8.21 -10.20
C ALA A 268 -2.52 7.52 -9.73
N PRO A 269 -2.88 6.35 -10.27
CA PRO A 269 -4.12 5.67 -9.90
C PRO A 269 -4.10 5.37 -8.40
N PHE A 270 -5.26 5.57 -7.74
CA PHE A 270 -5.45 5.11 -6.37
C PHE A 270 -5.16 3.61 -6.32
N TYR A 271 -4.25 3.21 -5.43
CA TYR A 271 -3.90 1.82 -5.26
C TYR A 271 -4.88 1.14 -4.32
N SER A 272 -5.13 -0.15 -4.54
CA SER A 272 -5.92 -0.95 -3.60
C SER A 272 -5.10 -1.20 -2.33
N LYS A 273 -5.75 -1.16 -1.17
CA LYS A 273 -5.14 -1.70 0.07
C LYS A 273 -4.67 -3.13 -0.19
N GLY A 274 -3.48 -3.50 0.30
CA GLY A 274 -2.89 -4.82 0.08
C GLY A 274 -3.85 -5.95 0.47
N ARG A 275 -3.81 -7.08 -0.25
CA ARG A 275 -4.69 -8.26 -0.06
C ARG A 275 -4.15 -9.28 0.94
N GLY A 276 -3.00 -9.01 1.57
CA GLY A 276 -2.41 -9.92 2.54
C GLY A 276 -3.09 -9.89 3.90
N ARG A 277 -2.62 -10.76 4.81
CA ARG A 277 -3.10 -10.87 6.19
C ARG A 277 -2.95 -9.52 6.88
N SER A 278 -3.96 -9.10 7.62
CA SER A 278 -3.93 -7.90 8.45
C SER A 278 -3.73 -8.20 9.93
N ASN A 279 -3.08 -7.28 10.63
CA ASN A 279 -3.09 -7.15 12.08
C ASN A 279 -3.55 -5.74 12.42
N MET A 280 -4.60 -5.61 13.23
CA MET A 280 -5.08 -4.31 13.70
C MET A 280 -4.57 -4.08 15.13
N LEU A 281 -3.79 -3.01 15.29
CA LEU A 281 -3.25 -2.55 16.57
C LEU A 281 -4.01 -1.30 17.00
N SER A 282 -4.23 -1.17 18.29
CA SER A 282 -4.82 0.01 18.91
C SER A 282 -4.00 0.41 20.14
N ASP A 283 -3.65 1.69 20.26
CA ASP A 283 -2.68 2.14 21.27
C ASP A 283 -3.05 3.52 21.86
N PHE A 284 -2.53 3.81 23.06
CA PHE A 284 -2.68 5.07 23.76
C PHE A 284 -1.33 5.76 23.90
N LEU A 285 -1.12 6.80 23.11
CA LEU A 285 0.07 7.63 23.21
C LEU A 285 -0.09 8.70 24.28
N VAL A 286 0.93 8.92 25.10
CA VAL A 286 0.90 9.87 26.21
C VAL A 286 1.88 11.01 25.98
N MET A 287 1.40 12.24 26.10
CA MET A 287 2.25 13.43 26.15
C MET A 287 2.74 13.66 27.58
N HIS A 288 3.73 12.89 28.02
CA HIS A 288 4.32 13.00 29.36
C HIS A 288 5.75 12.42 29.40
N PRO A 289 6.67 12.94 30.25
CA PRO A 289 8.04 12.42 30.38
C PRO A 289 8.18 10.93 30.75
N SER A 290 7.11 10.29 31.22
CA SER A 290 7.12 8.85 31.56
C SER A 290 7.21 7.92 30.35
N GLY A 291 7.04 8.44 29.13
CA GLY A 291 7.16 7.68 27.90
C GLY A 291 6.00 7.92 26.95
N PRO A 292 6.18 7.59 25.66
CA PRO A 292 5.20 7.88 24.63
C PRO A 292 4.00 6.94 24.64
N PHE A 293 4.06 5.81 25.34
CA PHE A 293 2.97 4.83 25.45
C PHE A 293 2.46 4.76 26.88
N PHE A 294 1.15 4.55 27.05
CA PHE A 294 0.58 4.30 28.37
C PHE A 294 0.99 2.92 28.90
N TYR A 295 1.47 2.87 30.14
CA TYR A 295 1.91 1.63 30.79
C TYR A 295 1.98 1.81 32.31
N LEU A 296 1.66 0.78 33.10
CA LEU A 296 1.90 0.75 34.54
C LEU A 296 3.23 0.07 34.90
N SER A 297 3.94 0.59 35.89
CA SER A 297 5.06 -0.16 36.48
C SER A 297 4.56 -1.49 37.10
N PRO A 298 5.42 -2.51 37.29
CA PRO A 298 5.01 -3.78 37.92
C PRO A 298 4.23 -3.56 39.23
N SER A 299 4.75 -2.73 40.13
CA SER A 299 4.10 -2.42 41.42
C SER A 299 2.77 -1.66 41.32
N GLU A 300 2.56 -0.90 40.24
CA GLU A 300 1.28 -0.23 40.00
C GLU A 300 0.26 -1.21 39.43
N TYR A 301 0.71 -2.14 38.57
CA TYR A 301 -0.14 -3.17 37.99
C TYR A 301 -0.57 -4.24 38.98
N GLU A 302 0.33 -4.69 39.88
CA GLU A 302 -0.02 -5.61 40.97
C GLU A 302 -1.19 -5.06 41.81
N LYS A 303 -1.16 -3.76 42.15
CA LYS A 303 -2.25 -3.09 42.86
C LYS A 303 -3.51 -2.95 42.01
N ALA A 304 -3.35 -2.80 40.70
CA ALA A 304 -4.48 -2.78 39.79
C ALA A 304 -5.18 -4.14 39.77
N LEU A 305 -4.43 -5.24 39.74
CA LEU A 305 -4.94 -6.61 39.79
C LEU A 305 -5.62 -6.94 41.12
N GLU A 306 -5.09 -6.46 42.25
CA GLU A 306 -5.73 -6.62 43.57
C GLU A 306 -7.15 -6.03 43.60
N LYS A 307 -7.38 -4.92 42.89
CA LYS A 307 -8.68 -4.23 42.84
C LYS A 307 -9.57 -4.67 41.67
N TYR A 308 -8.96 -4.99 40.53
CA TYR A 308 -9.61 -5.36 39.28
C TYR A 308 -8.98 -6.66 38.75
N PRO A 309 -9.34 -7.82 39.32
CA PRO A 309 -8.80 -9.12 38.89
C PRO A 309 -9.08 -9.44 37.43
N ASP A 310 -10.17 -8.88 36.88
CA ASP A 310 -10.60 -9.03 35.49
C ASP A 310 -9.59 -8.45 34.45
N LEU A 311 -8.59 -7.68 34.92
CA LEU A 311 -7.51 -7.20 34.06
C LEU A 311 -6.57 -8.33 33.59
N ASP A 312 -6.58 -9.49 34.25
CA ASP A 312 -5.77 -10.67 33.90
C ASP A 312 -6.59 -11.78 33.23
N GLU A 313 -7.90 -11.58 33.05
CA GLU A 313 -8.75 -12.54 32.38
C GLU A 313 -8.46 -12.57 30.87
N GLU A 314 -8.51 -13.78 30.29
CA GLU A 314 -8.35 -13.97 28.84
C GLU A 314 -9.56 -13.39 28.11
N GLN A 315 -9.30 -12.45 27.19
CA GLN A 315 -10.33 -11.77 26.40
C GLN A 315 -10.10 -12.03 24.91
N ASP A 316 -11.12 -11.78 24.08
CA ASP A 316 -11.01 -11.88 22.61
C ASP A 316 -9.99 -10.89 22.01
N ILE A 317 -9.55 -9.91 22.81
CA ILE A 317 -8.56 -8.90 22.46
C ILE A 317 -7.25 -9.23 23.16
N ASP A 318 -6.15 -9.27 22.41
CA ASP A 318 -4.81 -9.49 22.95
C ASP A 318 -4.25 -8.17 23.50
N TYR A 319 -4.43 -7.96 24.81
CA TYR A 319 -3.90 -6.78 25.50
C TYR A 319 -2.41 -6.93 25.78
N ARG A 320 -1.68 -5.84 25.54
CA ARG A 320 -0.32 -5.72 26.05
C ARG A 320 -0.35 -5.69 27.58
N GLU A 321 0.49 -6.52 28.18
CA GLU A 321 0.70 -6.59 29.63
C GLU A 321 0.77 -5.18 30.26
N ARG A 322 0.09 -4.92 31.38
CA ARG A 322 0.12 -3.63 32.13
C ARG A 322 -0.22 -2.37 31.32
N SER A 323 -0.87 -2.53 30.17
CA SER A 323 -1.34 -1.44 29.32
C SER A 323 -2.78 -1.66 28.87
N ALA A 324 -3.35 -0.65 28.22
CA ALA A 324 -4.59 -0.74 27.47
C ALA A 324 -4.34 -0.84 25.95
N SER A 325 -3.08 -0.81 25.49
CA SER A 325 -2.74 -1.14 24.10
C SER A 325 -3.16 -2.57 23.80
N ALA A 326 -3.73 -2.80 22.61
CA ALA A 326 -4.32 -4.09 22.28
C ALA A 326 -4.16 -4.42 20.79
N SER A 327 -4.19 -5.70 20.47
CA SER A 327 -4.19 -6.19 19.09
C SER A 327 -5.30 -7.20 18.85
N MET A 328 -5.75 -7.28 17.61
CA MET A 328 -6.65 -8.34 17.17
C MET A 328 -5.89 -9.40 16.38
N ASN A 329 -6.19 -10.67 16.67
CA ASN A 329 -5.45 -11.83 16.18
C ASN A 329 -5.21 -11.84 14.66
N VAL A 330 -4.01 -12.31 14.28
CA VAL A 330 -3.56 -12.42 12.90
C VAL A 330 -4.22 -13.61 12.20
N GLY A 331 -5.09 -13.35 11.22
CA GLY A 331 -5.61 -14.40 10.32
C GLY A 331 -7.13 -14.42 10.12
N SER A 332 -7.88 -13.67 10.94
CA SER A 332 -9.29 -13.35 10.72
C SER A 332 -9.43 -11.89 10.27
N ASP A 333 -10.42 -11.57 9.45
CA ASP A 333 -10.80 -10.18 9.11
C ASP A 333 -11.46 -9.52 10.34
N SER A 334 -10.66 -9.34 11.39
CA SER A 334 -11.08 -8.81 12.68
C SER A 334 -10.78 -7.32 12.77
N TYR A 335 -11.79 -6.54 13.14
CA TYR A 335 -11.71 -5.10 13.33
C TYR A 335 -12.19 -4.73 14.72
N PHE A 336 -11.62 -3.68 15.31
CA PHE A 336 -12.18 -3.09 16.51
C PHE A 336 -13.59 -2.56 16.22
N ASP A 337 -14.55 -3.09 16.96
CA ASP A 337 -15.94 -2.64 17.00
C ASP A 337 -16.20 -1.78 18.25
N ASN A 338 -17.44 -1.34 18.42
CA ASN A 338 -17.80 -0.47 19.54
C ASN A 338 -17.58 -1.15 20.90
N SER A 339 -17.86 -2.45 21.01
CA SER A 339 -17.68 -3.21 22.25
C SER A 339 -16.20 -3.31 22.63
N THR A 340 -15.36 -3.68 21.67
CA THR A 340 -13.93 -3.85 21.90
C THR A 340 -13.24 -2.51 22.22
N ILE A 341 -13.62 -1.41 21.56
CA ILE A 341 -13.15 -0.06 21.92
C ILE A 341 -13.64 0.34 23.32
N LEU A 342 -14.91 0.10 23.65
CA LEU A 342 -15.41 0.41 25.00
C LEU A 342 -14.65 -0.35 26.08
N SER A 343 -14.46 -1.66 25.93
CA SER A 343 -13.67 -2.49 26.85
C SER A 343 -12.24 -1.98 26.99
N GLN A 344 -11.63 -1.54 25.88
CA GLN A 344 -10.28 -0.98 25.88
C GLN A 344 -10.21 0.35 26.68
N PHE A 345 -11.18 1.25 26.51
CA PHE A 345 -11.25 2.49 27.29
C PHE A 345 -11.56 2.25 28.78
N GLU A 346 -12.45 1.29 29.10
CA GLU A 346 -12.70 0.88 30.48
C GLU A 346 -11.42 0.35 31.15
N ARG A 347 -10.66 -0.48 30.42
CA ARG A 347 -9.34 -0.95 30.86
C ARG A 347 -8.39 0.23 31.10
N LEU A 348 -8.30 1.18 30.18
CA LEU A 348 -7.48 2.39 30.36
C LEU A 348 -7.88 3.13 31.65
N PHE A 349 -9.16 3.38 31.88
CA PHE A 349 -9.63 4.11 33.06
C PHE A 349 -9.34 3.37 34.37
N LYS A 350 -9.48 2.04 34.39
CA LYS A 350 -9.07 1.20 35.53
C LYS A 350 -7.57 1.37 35.83
N LEU A 351 -6.73 1.33 34.79
CA LEU A 351 -5.28 1.45 34.93
C LEU A 351 -4.84 2.87 35.31
N LEU A 352 -5.47 3.91 34.76
CA LEU A 352 -5.13 5.32 35.02
C LEU A 352 -5.21 5.65 36.51
N TYR A 353 -6.14 5.03 37.24
CA TYR A 353 -6.27 5.19 38.70
C TYR A 353 -4.97 4.85 39.47
N PHE A 354 -4.11 3.99 38.92
CA PHE A 354 -2.88 3.52 39.58
C PHE A 354 -1.61 4.20 39.07
N LYS A 355 -1.69 5.01 38.01
CA LYS A 355 -0.52 5.66 37.42
C LYS A 355 -0.07 6.83 38.29
N LYS A 356 0.86 6.59 39.22
CA LYS A 356 1.24 7.55 40.27
C LYS A 356 1.73 8.89 39.73
N CYS A 357 2.50 8.85 38.65
CA CYS A 357 3.01 10.08 38.02
C CYS A 357 1.92 10.95 37.38
N PHE A 358 0.70 10.43 37.23
CA PHE A 358 -0.45 11.20 36.71
C PHE A 358 -1.35 11.71 37.84
N ASN A 359 -1.03 11.42 39.10
CA ASN A 359 -1.79 11.95 40.24
C ASN A 359 -1.84 13.48 40.18
N ASN A 360 -2.99 14.06 40.55
CA ASN A 360 -3.27 15.49 40.53
C ASN A 360 -3.21 16.16 39.14
N HIS A 361 -3.19 15.37 38.06
CA HIS A 361 -3.33 15.90 36.71
C HIS A 361 -4.78 15.82 36.24
N LYS A 362 -5.18 16.75 35.38
CA LYS A 362 -6.33 16.54 34.49
C LYS A 362 -5.88 15.63 33.34
N ILE A 363 -6.80 14.83 32.82
CA ILE A 363 -6.54 13.96 31.68
C ILE A 363 -7.53 14.36 30.58
N GLU A 364 -7.00 14.63 29.39
CA GLU A 364 -7.78 14.84 28.18
C GLU A 364 -7.39 13.78 27.17
N ILE A 365 -8.37 13.02 26.67
CA ILE A 365 -8.15 11.98 25.67
C ILE A 365 -8.62 12.52 24.31
N ILE A 366 -7.75 12.39 23.31
CA ILE A 366 -7.98 12.83 21.94
C ILE A 366 -8.08 11.59 21.07
N VAL A 367 -9.22 11.45 20.41
CA VAL A 367 -9.56 10.39 19.45
C VAL A 367 -9.96 11.02 18.13
N ASP A 368 -9.95 10.24 17.06
CA ASP A 368 -10.60 10.65 15.82
C ASP A 368 -12.14 10.57 15.95
N ASN A 369 -12.85 10.96 14.89
CA ASN A 369 -14.31 10.92 14.85
C ASN A 369 -14.84 9.61 14.22
N ALA A 370 -14.11 8.50 14.33
CA ALA A 370 -14.62 7.21 13.90
C ALA A 370 -15.91 6.86 14.64
N ARG A 371 -16.81 6.13 13.97
CA ARG A 371 -18.12 5.77 14.55
C ARG A 371 -17.97 5.01 15.86
N THR A 372 -16.92 4.20 15.98
CA THR A 372 -16.56 3.43 17.17
C THR A 372 -16.26 4.32 18.38
N HIS A 373 -15.58 5.45 18.20
CA HIS A 373 -15.28 6.42 19.28
C HIS A 373 -16.49 7.26 19.70
N SER A 374 -17.46 7.42 18.82
CA SER A 374 -18.71 8.15 19.11
C SER A 374 -19.83 7.25 19.64
N ALA A 375 -19.59 5.94 19.71
CA ALA A 375 -20.58 4.98 20.16
C ALA A 375 -20.86 5.18 21.65
N ARG A 376 -22.13 5.36 22.00
CA ARG A 376 -22.57 5.52 23.37
C ARG A 376 -23.30 4.25 23.81
N ALA A 377 -22.83 3.64 24.89
CA ALA A 377 -23.61 2.65 25.61
C ALA A 377 -24.78 3.35 26.30
N TYR A 378 -25.97 2.78 26.21
CA TYR A 378 -27.16 3.29 26.85
C TYR A 378 -27.68 2.26 27.84
N THR A 379 -28.25 2.74 28.92
CA THR A 379 -28.86 1.86 29.91
C THR A 379 -30.37 2.08 29.90
N LEU A 380 -31.08 1.14 30.50
CA LEU A 380 -32.51 1.28 30.73
C LEU A 380 -32.86 2.58 31.50
N PHE A 381 -31.93 3.07 32.35
CA PHE A 381 -32.08 4.29 33.12
C PHE A 381 -32.01 5.59 32.28
N ASP A 382 -31.54 5.50 31.04
CA ASP A 382 -31.50 6.63 30.11
C ASP A 382 -32.85 6.90 29.43
N PHE A 383 -33.82 6.01 29.58
CA PHE A 383 -35.15 6.17 29.02
C PHE A 383 -36.10 6.88 30.01
N GLY A 384 -36.92 7.77 29.49
CA GLY A 384 -38.02 8.40 30.22
C GLY A 384 -39.28 7.53 30.22
N LYS A 385 -40.19 7.81 31.16
CA LYS A 385 -41.44 7.03 31.32
C LYS A 385 -42.44 7.25 30.18
N GLY A 386 -42.64 8.50 29.76
CA GLY A 386 -43.77 8.93 28.92
C GLY A 386 -43.44 9.15 27.45
N ILE A 387 -44.47 9.46 26.64
CA ILE A 387 -44.32 9.84 25.23
C ILE A 387 -43.58 11.17 25.14
N SER A 388 -42.68 11.30 24.16
CA SER A 388 -41.76 12.45 24.02
C SER A 388 -40.80 12.65 25.19
N ALA A 389 -40.66 11.65 26.07
CA ALA A 389 -39.64 11.67 27.10
C ALA A 389 -38.28 11.28 26.52
N ARG A 390 -37.23 11.35 27.37
CA ARG A 390 -35.86 10.98 27.00
C ARG A 390 -35.85 9.58 26.37
N CYS A 391 -35.27 9.46 25.19
CA CYS A 391 -35.11 8.18 24.51
C CYS A 391 -33.77 8.21 23.78
N PRO A 392 -32.80 7.40 24.22
CA PRO A 392 -31.43 7.51 23.72
C PRO A 392 -31.20 6.83 22.35
N VAL A 393 -32.13 6.00 21.89
CA VAL A 393 -31.95 5.16 20.70
C VAL A 393 -33.19 5.21 19.81
N ASP A 394 -33.01 5.06 18.50
CA ASP A 394 -34.10 5.09 17.53
C ASP A 394 -34.83 3.75 17.40
N GLN A 395 -34.13 2.65 17.70
CA GLN A 395 -34.62 1.29 17.58
C GLN A 395 -33.92 0.38 18.60
N LEU A 396 -34.66 -0.59 19.12
CA LEU A 396 -34.15 -1.71 19.92
C LEU A 396 -34.06 -2.94 19.02
N GLU A 397 -32.96 -3.69 19.11
CA GLU A 397 -32.78 -4.95 18.37
C GLU A 397 -32.31 -6.06 19.31
N TRP A 398 -32.91 -7.24 19.19
CA TRP A 398 -32.55 -8.41 20.00
C TRP A 398 -32.79 -9.71 19.26
N VAL A 399 -32.14 -10.77 19.71
CA VAL A 399 -32.38 -12.12 19.21
C VAL A 399 -33.51 -12.73 20.04
N GLY A 400 -34.63 -13.07 19.38
CA GLY A 400 -35.75 -13.74 20.04
C GLY A 400 -35.50 -15.25 20.22
N ASP A 401 -36.40 -15.91 20.94
CA ASP A 401 -36.29 -17.34 21.34
C ASP A 401 -36.05 -18.34 20.18
N LYS A 402 -36.36 -17.94 18.95
CA LYS A 402 -36.17 -18.76 17.73
C LYS A 402 -34.88 -18.44 16.97
N GLY A 403 -33.96 -17.70 17.56
CA GLY A 403 -32.73 -17.23 16.88
C GLY A 403 -32.98 -16.19 15.79
N THR A 404 -34.17 -15.58 15.76
CA THR A 404 -34.53 -14.55 14.77
C THR A 404 -34.32 -13.16 15.35
N THR A 405 -33.68 -12.27 14.60
CA THR A 405 -33.54 -10.86 15.00
C THR A 405 -34.91 -10.18 15.01
N GLN A 406 -35.30 -9.68 16.17
CA GLN A 406 -36.46 -8.85 16.39
C GLN A 406 -36.02 -7.40 16.55
N SER A 407 -36.88 -6.47 16.14
CA SER A 407 -36.63 -5.06 16.33
C SER A 407 -37.89 -4.28 16.68
N LEU A 408 -37.69 -3.18 17.41
CA LEU A 408 -38.76 -2.28 17.83
C LEU A 408 -38.29 -0.83 17.69
N SER A 409 -38.96 -0.06 16.85
CA SER A 409 -38.70 1.38 16.75
C SER A 409 -39.11 2.07 18.06
N CYS A 410 -38.22 2.90 18.58
CA CYS A 410 -38.45 3.75 19.75
C CYS A 410 -39.26 5.01 19.42
N TYR A 411 -39.69 5.19 18.17
CA TYR A 411 -40.49 6.34 17.74
C TYR A 411 -41.81 5.86 17.15
N PHE A 412 -42.88 6.64 17.37
CA PHE A 412 -44.16 6.35 16.75
C PHE A 412 -44.07 6.58 15.24
N GLN A 413 -44.29 5.53 14.46
CA GLN A 413 -44.23 5.59 12.99
C GLN A 413 -45.53 6.13 12.37
N LYS A 414 -46.66 5.99 13.07
CA LYS A 414 -48.01 6.35 12.61
C LYS A 414 -48.85 6.92 13.76
N GLY A 415 -49.99 7.53 13.43
CA GLY A 415 -50.96 8.08 14.40
C GLY A 415 -50.64 9.48 14.92
N HIS A 416 -51.42 9.96 15.91
CA HIS A 416 -51.33 11.33 16.45
C HIS A 416 -49.99 11.65 17.12
N ASN A 417 -49.21 10.62 17.51
CA ASN A 417 -47.89 10.78 18.11
C ASN A 417 -46.73 10.58 17.11
N ARG A 418 -46.98 10.53 15.80
CA ARG A 418 -45.94 10.27 14.80
C ARG A 418 -44.71 11.19 14.99
N GLY A 419 -43.52 10.58 14.99
CA GLY A 419 -42.24 11.27 15.18
C GLY A 419 -41.89 11.60 16.64
N LYS A 420 -42.79 11.36 17.60
CA LYS A 420 -42.48 11.46 19.03
C LYS A 420 -41.81 10.18 19.52
N SER A 421 -40.91 10.31 20.49
CA SER A 421 -40.29 9.15 21.15
C SER A 421 -41.32 8.39 22.01
N LYS A 422 -41.13 7.09 22.09
CA LYS A 422 -41.82 6.19 23.02
C LYS A 422 -41.06 6.20 24.35
N GLY A 423 -41.77 6.41 25.44
CA GLY A 423 -41.22 6.17 26.77
C GLY A 423 -41.26 4.68 27.13
N LEU A 424 -40.61 4.31 28.23
CA LEU A 424 -40.56 2.92 28.71
C LEU A 424 -41.94 2.29 28.90
N TYR A 425 -42.95 3.07 29.26
CA TYR A 425 -44.30 2.54 29.38
C TYR A 425 -44.81 2.00 28.04
N GLN A 426 -44.68 2.79 26.97
CA GLN A 426 -45.13 2.40 25.64
C GLN A 426 -44.28 1.25 25.10
N ILE A 427 -42.97 1.28 25.32
CA ILE A 427 -42.07 0.19 24.93
C ILE A 427 -42.46 -1.10 25.65
N ALA A 428 -42.71 -1.08 26.96
CA ALA A 428 -43.14 -2.25 27.72
C ALA A 428 -44.49 -2.82 27.24
N VAL A 429 -45.43 -1.96 26.81
CA VAL A 429 -46.70 -2.40 26.21
C VAL A 429 -46.46 -3.13 24.89
N GLU A 430 -45.61 -2.59 24.00
CA GLU A 430 -45.32 -3.19 22.71
C GLU A 430 -44.47 -4.46 22.79
N LEU A 431 -43.60 -4.55 23.81
CA LEU A 431 -42.88 -5.77 24.18
C LEU A 431 -43.76 -6.77 24.93
N LYS A 432 -45.05 -6.48 25.13
CA LYS A 432 -46.03 -7.36 25.80
C LYS A 432 -45.69 -7.68 27.26
N CYS A 433 -44.97 -6.80 27.94
CA CYS A 433 -44.63 -6.94 29.37
C CYS A 433 -45.77 -6.51 30.31
N ASN A 434 -46.89 -5.99 29.78
CA ASN A 434 -48.12 -5.62 30.52
C ASN A 434 -47.87 -4.74 31.77
N PRO A 435 -47.25 -3.55 31.63
CA PRO A 435 -47.02 -2.67 32.77
C PRO A 435 -48.35 -2.15 33.35
N SER A 436 -48.42 -1.98 34.68
CA SER A 436 -49.56 -1.31 35.33
C SER A 436 -49.74 0.12 34.80
N PRO A 437 -50.96 0.61 34.53
CA PRO A 437 -51.19 1.99 34.08
C PRO A 437 -50.63 3.07 35.02
N LYS A 438 -50.44 2.72 36.30
CA LYS A 438 -49.85 3.59 37.32
C LYS A 438 -48.37 3.29 37.60
N ALA A 439 -47.74 2.42 36.81
CA ALA A 439 -46.36 1.98 37.02
C ALA A 439 -45.41 3.17 37.12
N GLN A 440 -44.62 3.22 38.17
CA GLN A 440 -43.55 4.20 38.32
C GLN A 440 -42.36 3.85 37.41
N LEU A 441 -41.49 4.82 37.15
CA LEU A 441 -40.32 4.61 36.30
C LEU A 441 -39.41 3.48 36.84
N SER A 442 -39.22 3.42 38.15
CA SER A 442 -38.47 2.33 38.81
C SER A 442 -39.08 0.94 38.57
N GLN A 443 -40.41 0.83 38.57
CA GLN A 443 -41.11 -0.42 38.29
C GLN A 443 -40.96 -0.84 36.82
N LEU A 444 -40.96 0.13 35.90
CA LEU A 444 -40.67 -0.13 34.49
C LEU A 444 -39.21 -0.57 34.29
N HIS A 445 -38.27 -0.01 35.05
CA HIS A 445 -36.88 -0.46 35.03
C HIS A 445 -36.78 -1.93 35.46
N GLN A 446 -37.38 -2.30 36.59
CA GLN A 446 -37.36 -3.68 37.06
C GLN A 446 -38.04 -4.64 36.07
N LEU A 447 -39.18 -4.25 35.51
CA LEU A 447 -39.92 -5.05 34.54
C LEU A 447 -39.12 -5.33 33.26
N LEU A 448 -38.39 -4.33 32.77
CA LEU A 448 -37.66 -4.41 31.50
C LEU A 448 -36.21 -4.85 31.64
N ALA A 449 -35.63 -4.82 32.85
CA ALA A 449 -34.22 -5.18 33.10
C ALA A 449 -33.86 -6.58 32.62
N HIS A 450 -34.82 -7.51 32.63
CA HIS A 450 -34.62 -8.89 32.20
C HIS A 450 -35.08 -9.16 30.76
N HIS A 451 -35.62 -8.16 30.06
CA HIS A 451 -36.11 -8.35 28.70
C HIS A 451 -34.94 -8.36 27.70
N PRO A 452 -34.86 -9.31 26.75
CA PRO A 452 -33.75 -9.40 25.78
C PRO A 452 -33.50 -8.10 25.00
N ALA A 453 -34.57 -7.38 24.65
CA ALA A 453 -34.52 -6.05 24.03
C ALA A 453 -33.69 -5.01 24.79
N PHE A 454 -33.48 -5.17 26.10
CA PHE A 454 -32.70 -4.26 26.94
C PHE A 454 -31.42 -4.88 27.49
N GLN A 455 -31.24 -6.19 27.32
CA GLN A 455 -29.95 -6.86 27.60
C GLN A 455 -28.88 -6.40 26.60
N ASN A 456 -29.26 -6.17 25.33
CA ASN A 456 -28.35 -5.68 24.28
C ASN A 456 -28.20 -4.15 24.24
N VAL A 457 -29.12 -3.39 24.84
CA VAL A 457 -29.05 -1.91 24.86
C VAL A 457 -27.87 -1.42 25.69
N ILE A 458 -27.47 -2.23 26.67
CA ILE A 458 -26.21 -2.08 27.41
C ILE A 458 -25.00 -2.11 26.45
N LEU A 459 -25.14 -2.62 25.22
CA LEU A 459 -24.01 -2.88 24.33
C LEU A 459 -24.02 -2.23 22.94
N LEU A 460 -25.08 -1.70 22.31
CA LEU A 460 -24.93 -0.99 21.00
C LEU A 460 -26.20 -0.28 20.46
N SER A 461 -26.07 0.95 19.92
CA SER A 461 -26.22 1.24 18.45
C SER A 461 -26.08 2.74 18.06
N LEU A 462 -25.85 2.94 16.76
CA LEU A 462 -25.40 4.14 16.02
C LEU A 462 -26.43 5.29 15.91
N HIS A 463 -25.98 6.54 16.10
CA HIS A 463 -26.73 7.71 15.67
C HIS A 463 -26.52 8.01 14.17
N HIS A 464 -27.61 7.94 13.40
CA HIS A 464 -27.75 8.68 12.14
C HIS A 464 -28.82 9.76 12.36
N ASN A 465 -28.42 11.03 12.19
CA ASN A 465 -29.19 12.28 12.33
C ASN A 465 -29.23 12.93 13.72
N LEU A 466 -28.33 13.92 13.93
CA LEU A 466 -28.72 15.31 14.23
C LEU A 466 -27.45 16.19 14.26
N ARG A 467 -26.94 16.57 13.08
CA ARG A 467 -26.30 17.88 12.90
C ARG A 467 -27.42 18.91 12.99
N LYS A 468 -27.77 19.36 14.19
CA LYS A 468 -28.39 20.67 14.44
C LYS A 468 -28.31 21.01 15.91
N GLN A 469 -27.63 22.12 16.16
CA GLN A 469 -27.45 22.87 17.40
C GLN A 469 -26.36 22.37 18.35
N LEU A 470 -25.33 23.23 18.43
CA LEU A 470 -24.41 23.42 19.55
C LEU A 470 -23.46 22.26 19.81
N PHE A 471 -22.25 22.37 19.25
CA PHE A 471 -21.02 22.62 20.00
C PHE A 471 -20.06 23.43 19.12
#